data_AF-A0A3A6QS01-F1
#
_entry.id   AF-A0A3A6QS01-F1
#
_cell.length_a   1.000
_cell.length_b   1.000
_cell.length_c   1.000
_cell.angle_alpha   90.00
_cell.angle_beta   90.00
_cell.angle_gamma   90.00
#
_symmetry.space_group_name_H-M   'P 1'
#
loop_
_entity.id
_entity.type
_entity.pdbx_description
1 polymer ?
#
loop_
_entity_poly.entity_id
_entity_poly.type
_entity_poly.pdbx_seq_one_letter_code
_entity_poly.pdbx_strand_id
1 'polypeptide(L)'
;MTALQTRSTVVSELLHGGAVGAMLLVLGESTTMAAGTAAGVMLFRAIGYAIQQAIGDYADHVLLGGGILIGVGYLAYSGSGALWVAGGGLLGGWFLIDGLQHLRYGRTRERPAAPLVADGKGQIRGLYTALFGRLLVPFTLSETTDTNR
;
A
#
# COMPACT_ATOMS: atom_id res chain seq x y z
N MET A 1 17.40 9.45 20.91
CA MET A 1 16.95 9.95 19.58
C MET A 1 15.53 9.47 19.20
N THR A 2 14.68 9.09 20.16
CA THR A 2 13.40 8.40 19.89
C THR A 2 12.18 9.35 19.87
N ALA A 3 12.11 10.35 20.76
CA ALA A 3 10.93 11.22 20.87
C ALA A 3 10.67 12.12 19.63
N LEU A 4 11.73 12.55 18.94
CA LEU A 4 11.62 13.34 17.71
C LEU A 4 11.09 12.51 16.54
N GLN A 5 11.54 11.26 16.38
CA GLN A 5 11.02 10.33 15.38
C GLN A 5 9.55 9.98 15.64
N THR A 6 9.16 9.76 16.90
CA THR A 6 7.76 9.50 17.25
C THR A 6 6.86 10.69 16.92
N ARG A 7 7.30 11.93 17.21
CA ARG A 7 6.56 13.14 16.85
C ARG A 7 6.40 13.30 15.34
N SER A 8 7.46 13.09 14.55
CA SER A 8 7.37 13.21 13.09
C SER A 8 6.40 12.18 12.49
N THR A 9 6.37 10.96 13.02
CA THR A 9 5.44 9.92 12.56
C THR A 9 4.00 10.31 12.87
N VAL A 10 3.72 10.78 14.08
CA VAL A 10 2.36 11.21 14.48
C VAL A 10 1.89 12.39 13.62
N VAL A 11 2.75 13.38 13.38
CA VAL A 11 2.41 14.52 12.51
C VAL A 11 2.18 14.09 11.07
N SER A 12 2.98 13.16 10.54
CA SER A 12 2.79 12.62 9.18
C SER A 12 1.45 11.89 9.03
N GLU A 13 1.07 11.07 10.00
CA GLU A 13 -0.23 10.38 10.00
C GLU A 13 -1.40 11.37 10.15
N LEU A 14 -1.23 12.41 10.97
CA LEU A 14 -2.17 13.52 11.08
C LEU A 14 -2.39 14.26 9.76
N LEU A 15 -1.31 14.54 9.04
CA LEU A 15 -1.40 15.19 7.73
C LEU A 15 -2.07 14.30 6.69
N HIS A 16 -1.82 12.99 6.70
CA HIS A 16 -2.48 12.06 5.78
C HIS A 16 -3.98 11.95 6.05
N GLY A 17 -4.38 11.71 7.31
CA GLY A 17 -5.80 11.68 7.67
C GLY A 17 -6.48 13.02 7.40
N GLY A 18 -5.81 14.13 7.72
CA GLY A 18 -6.28 15.48 7.43
C GLY A 18 -6.47 15.73 5.94
N ALA A 19 -5.54 15.29 5.09
CA ALA A 19 -5.65 15.41 3.64
C ALA A 19 -6.83 14.61 3.08
N VAL A 20 -7.04 13.38 3.56
CA VAL A 20 -8.20 12.55 3.18
C VAL A 20 -9.50 13.23 3.57
N GLY A 21 -9.61 13.71 4.82
CA GLY A 21 -10.79 14.43 5.29
C GLY A 21 -11.06 15.70 4.49
N ALA A 22 -10.02 16.51 4.24
CA ALA A 22 -10.14 17.72 3.43
C ALA A 22 -10.60 17.43 1.99
N MET A 23 -10.10 16.34 1.39
CA MET A 23 -10.50 15.96 0.04
C MET A 23 -11.98 15.53 -0.03
N LEU A 24 -12.47 14.81 0.98
CA LEU A 24 -13.90 14.46 1.07
C LEU A 24 -14.77 15.70 1.23
N LEU A 25 -14.36 16.68 2.04
CA LEU A 25 -15.05 17.96 2.15
C LEU A 25 -15.11 18.71 0.82
N VAL A 26 -14.00 18.72 0.06
CA VAL A 26 -13.95 19.32 -1.29
C VAL A 26 -14.91 18.61 -2.25
N LEU A 27 -15.08 17.30 -2.12
CA LEU A 27 -16.04 16.51 -2.88
C LEU A 27 -17.50 16.71 -2.45
N GLY A 28 -17.75 17.55 -1.43
CA GLY A 28 -19.09 17.89 -0.95
C GLY A 28 -19.63 16.95 0.13
N GLU A 29 -18.80 16.08 0.71
CA GLU A 29 -19.22 15.20 1.78
C GLU A 29 -19.44 15.92 3.11
N SER A 30 -20.28 15.35 3.96
CA SER A 30 -20.56 15.90 5.29
C SER A 30 -19.32 15.90 6.18
N THR A 31 -19.23 16.87 7.10
CA THR A 31 -18.12 16.95 8.07
C THR A 31 -17.99 15.70 8.92
N THR A 32 -19.12 15.09 9.31
CA THR A 32 -19.14 13.84 10.07
C THR A 32 -18.57 12.66 9.26
N MET A 33 -18.93 12.54 7.98
CA MET A 33 -18.39 11.52 7.09
C MET A 33 -16.90 11.73 6.85
N ALA A 34 -16.49 12.96 6.51
CA ALA A 34 -15.09 13.30 6.27
C ALA A 34 -14.21 13.04 7.50
N ALA A 35 -14.65 13.44 8.70
CA ALA A 35 -13.94 13.19 9.94
C ALA A 35 -13.90 11.69 10.28
N GLY A 36 -15.02 10.98 10.10
CA GLY A 36 -15.11 9.53 10.32
C GLY A 36 -14.16 8.75 9.41
N THR A 37 -14.12 9.08 8.11
CA THR A 37 -13.21 8.44 7.15
C THR A 37 -11.76 8.77 7.44
N ALA A 38 -11.44 10.03 7.79
CA ALA A 38 -10.08 10.41 8.18
C ALA A 38 -9.59 9.61 9.40
N ALA A 39 -10.41 9.51 10.45
CA ALA A 39 -10.12 8.71 11.62
C ALA A 39 -9.97 7.21 11.30
N GLY A 40 -10.85 6.68 10.43
CA GLY A 40 -10.78 5.29 9.96
C GLY A 40 -9.47 4.99 9.22
N VAL A 41 -9.04 5.88 8.32
CA VAL A 41 -7.77 5.73 7.59
C VAL A 41 -6.58 5.77 8.54
N MET A 42 -6.57 6.68 9.51
CA MET A 42 -5.52 6.75 10.53
C MET A 42 -5.45 5.46 11.34
N LEU A 43 -6.59 4.95 11.81
CA LEU A 43 -6.67 3.71 12.57
C LEU A 43 -6.19 2.52 11.73
N PHE A 44 -6.62 2.44 10.48
CA PHE A 44 -6.21 1.39 9.56
C PHE A 44 -4.69 1.38 9.36
N ARG A 45 -4.07 2.54 9.18
CA ARG A 45 -2.60 2.65 9.06
C ARG A 45 -1.90 2.29 10.36
N ALA A 46 -2.41 2.73 11.51
CA ALA A 46 -1.87 2.35 12.81
C ALA A 46 -1.87 0.82 13.03
N ILE A 47 -2.99 0.15 12.69
CA ILE A 47 -3.09 -1.31 12.69
C ILE A 47 -2.09 -1.93 11.71
N GLY A 48 -1.96 -1.36 10.51
CA GLY A 48 -0.99 -1.78 9.51
C GLY A 48 0.45 -1.78 10.04
N TYR A 49 0.87 -0.70 10.70
CA TYR A 49 2.20 -0.62 11.31
C TYR A 49 2.38 -1.62 12.45
N ALA A 50 1.37 -1.80 13.32
CA ALA A 50 1.45 -2.77 14.40
C ALA A 50 1.61 -4.20 13.85
N ILE A 51 0.87 -4.52 12.78
CA ILE A 51 0.93 -5.83 12.13
C ILE A 51 2.26 -6.02 11.37
N GLN A 52 2.82 -4.98 10.76
CA GLN A 52 4.17 -5.06 10.20
C GLN A 52 5.21 -5.45 11.25
N GLN A 53 5.15 -4.81 12.42
CA GLN A 53 6.09 -5.12 13.51
C GLN A 53 5.90 -6.54 14.08
N ALA A 54 4.67 -7.07 14.06
CA ALA A 54 4.35 -8.37 14.62
C ALA A 54 4.55 -9.55 13.63
N ILE A 55 4.22 -9.35 12.36
CA ILE A 55 4.10 -10.42 11.35
C ILE A 55 5.21 -10.33 10.29
N GLY A 56 5.66 -9.11 9.96
CA GLY A 56 6.71 -8.87 8.98
C GLY A 56 6.42 -7.68 8.06
N ASP A 57 7.47 -7.14 7.44
CA ASP A 57 7.49 -5.88 6.66
C ASP A 57 6.39 -5.72 5.59
N TYR A 58 5.84 -6.82 5.08
CA TYR A 58 4.85 -6.83 4.00
C TYR A 58 3.43 -7.19 4.45
N ALA A 59 3.20 -7.34 5.76
CA ALA A 59 1.88 -7.66 6.30
C ALA A 59 0.87 -6.51 6.12
N ASP A 60 1.33 -5.27 5.97
CA ASP A 60 0.48 -4.14 5.57
C ASP A 60 -0.08 -4.29 4.15
N HIS A 61 0.65 -4.91 3.23
CA HIS A 61 0.18 -5.14 1.86
C HIS A 61 -0.97 -6.16 1.86
N VAL A 62 -0.89 -7.18 2.73
CA VAL A 62 -1.99 -8.14 2.94
C VAL A 62 -3.22 -7.44 3.50
N LEU A 63 -3.05 -6.59 4.52
CA LEU A 63 -4.15 -5.82 5.11
C LEU A 63 -4.78 -4.85 4.12
N LEU A 64 -3.96 -4.09 3.40
CA LEU A 64 -4.41 -3.14 2.40
C LEU A 64 -5.16 -3.85 1.27
N GLY A 65 -4.60 -4.94 0.74
CA GLY A 65 -5.24 -5.76 -0.28
C GLY A 65 -6.58 -6.32 0.19
N GLY A 66 -6.62 -6.90 1.39
CA GLY A 66 -7.85 -7.41 2.00
C GLY A 66 -8.91 -6.32 2.22
N GLY A 67 -8.50 -5.16 2.74
CA GLY A 67 -9.38 -4.02 2.95
C GLY A 67 -9.99 -3.49 1.64
N ILE A 68 -9.17 -3.38 0.58
CA ILE A 68 -9.65 -3.01 -0.75
C ILE A 68 -10.66 -4.04 -1.28
N LEU A 69 -10.36 -5.34 -1.16
CA LEU A 69 -11.27 -6.40 -1.63
C LEU A 69 -12.60 -6.42 -0.88
N ILE A 70 -12.60 -6.17 0.44
CA ILE A 70 -13.84 -6.02 1.22
C ILE A 70 -14.64 -4.83 0.70
N GLY A 71 -14.00 -3.68 0.49
CA GLY A 71 -14.64 -2.49 -0.08
C GLY A 71 -15.21 -2.75 -1.48
N VAL A 72 -14.46 -3.46 -2.33
CA VAL A 72 -14.91 -3.87 -3.67
C VAL A 72 -16.09 -4.82 -3.61
N GLY A 73 -16.08 -5.78 -2.69
CA GLY A 73 -17.22 -6.68 -2.45
C GLY A 73 -18.47 -5.91 -2.07
N TYR A 74 -18.33 -4.89 -1.22
CA TYR A 74 -19.42 -3.98 -0.88
C TYR A 74 -19.91 -3.16 -2.09
N LEU A 75 -18.99 -2.59 -2.89
CA LEU A 75 -19.33 -1.86 -4.12
C LEU A 75 -20.06 -2.75 -5.13
N ALA A 76 -19.60 -3.99 -5.32
CA ALA A 76 -20.24 -4.95 -6.20
C ALA A 76 -21.66 -5.29 -5.72
N TYR A 77 -21.82 -5.48 -4.40
CA TYR A 77 -23.13 -5.72 -3.79
C TYR A 77 -24.08 -4.53 -3.92
N SER A 78 -23.57 -3.29 -3.81
CA SER A 78 -24.37 -2.07 -3.94
C SER A 78 -24.72 -1.70 -5.39
N GLY A 79 -24.34 -2.52 -6.37
CA GLY A 79 -24.61 -2.27 -7.79
C GLY A 79 -23.74 -1.18 -8.40
N SER A 80 -22.57 -0.91 -7.81
CA SER A 80 -21.61 0.05 -8.36
C SER A 80 -21.08 -0.41 -9.73
N GLY A 81 -20.59 0.55 -10.54
CA GLY A 81 -20.17 0.27 -11.91
C GLY A 81 -19.10 -0.83 -12.01
N ALA A 82 -19.28 -1.74 -12.97
CA ALA A 82 -18.41 -2.91 -13.17
C ALA A 82 -16.92 -2.56 -13.33
N LEU A 83 -16.61 -1.38 -13.86
CA LEU A 83 -15.23 -0.90 -14.01
C LEU A 83 -14.56 -0.61 -12.67
N TRP A 84 -15.30 -0.07 -11.69
CA TRP A 84 -14.79 0.15 -10.33
C TRP A 84 -14.55 -1.16 -9.60
N VAL A 85 -15.47 -2.12 -9.77
CA VAL A 85 -15.34 -3.46 -9.20
C VAL A 85 -14.12 -4.17 -9.78
N ALA A 86 -13.94 -4.14 -11.11
CA ALA A 86 -12.81 -4.77 -11.77
C ALA A 86 -11.48 -4.11 -11.39
N GLY A 87 -11.39 -2.78 -11.45
CA GLY A 87 -10.18 -2.03 -11.10
C GLY A 87 -9.78 -2.21 -9.64
N GLY A 88 -10.75 -2.10 -8.73
CA GLY A 88 -10.52 -2.33 -7.30
C GLY A 88 -10.17 -3.78 -7.00
N GLY A 89 -10.82 -4.75 -7.66
CA GLY A 89 -10.51 -6.17 -7.51
C GLY A 89 -9.08 -6.51 -7.93
N LEU A 90 -8.65 -5.99 -9.09
CA LEU A 90 -7.27 -6.11 -9.55
C LEU A 90 -6.29 -5.47 -8.58
N LEU A 91 -6.55 -4.25 -8.11
CA LEU A 91 -5.68 -3.54 -7.18
C LEU A 91 -5.60 -4.24 -5.81
N GLY A 92 -6.73 -4.68 -5.26
CA GLY A 92 -6.79 -5.38 -3.98
C GLY A 92 -6.14 -6.76 -4.05
N GLY A 93 -6.44 -7.53 -5.09
CA GLY A 93 -5.81 -8.83 -5.33
C GLY A 93 -4.31 -8.71 -5.53
N TRP A 94 -3.86 -7.67 -6.23
CA TRP A 94 -2.45 -7.35 -6.40
C TRP A 94 -1.71 -7.21 -5.08
N PHE A 95 -2.17 -6.31 -4.20
CA PHE A 95 -1.57 -6.07 -2.89
C PHE A 95 -1.60 -7.31 -1.99
N LEU A 96 -2.68 -8.09 -2.06
CA LEU A 96 -2.81 -9.31 -1.28
C LEU A 96 -1.77 -10.36 -1.70
N ILE A 97 -1.61 -10.60 -3.01
CA ILE A 97 -0.62 -11.53 -3.55
C ILE A 97 0.79 -11.03 -3.24
N ASP A 98 1.07 -9.74 -3.44
CA ASP A 98 2.38 -9.16 -3.15
C ASP A 98 2.78 -9.32 -1.68
N GLY A 99 1.87 -8.99 -0.76
CA GLY A 99 2.10 -9.15 0.67
C GLY A 99 2.34 -10.60 1.07
N LEU A 100 1.48 -11.52 0.59
CA LEU A 100 1.61 -12.95 0.88
C LEU A 100 2.92 -13.54 0.37
N GLN A 101 3.35 -13.18 -0.84
CA GLN A 101 4.59 -13.70 -1.43
C GLN A 101 5.81 -13.18 -0.67
N HIS A 102 5.84 -11.90 -0.30
CA HIS A 102 6.96 -11.37 0.48
C HIS A 102 7.01 -11.92 1.90
N LEU A 103 5.87 -12.16 2.55
CA LEU A 103 5.81 -12.83 3.85
C LEU A 103 6.27 -14.29 3.75
N ARG A 104 5.83 -15.01 2.71
CA ARG A 104 6.23 -16.41 2.47
C ARG A 104 7.73 -16.56 2.26
N TYR A 105 8.36 -15.61 1.55
CA TYR A 105 9.79 -15.64 1.24
C TYR A 105 10.64 -14.77 2.18
N GLY A 106 10.08 -14.24 3.27
CA GLY A 106 10.82 -13.50 4.30
C GLY A 106 11.59 -12.28 3.80
N ARG A 107 11.17 -11.67 2.68
CA ARG A 107 11.86 -10.52 2.07
C ARG A 107 11.57 -9.25 2.86
N THR A 108 12.61 -8.54 3.27
CA THR A 108 12.53 -7.21 3.87
C THR A 108 12.68 -6.13 2.81
N ARG A 109 12.16 -4.93 3.11
CA ARG A 109 12.12 -3.80 2.16
C ARG A 109 13.50 -3.20 1.81
N GLU A 110 14.57 -3.67 2.44
CA GLU A 110 15.91 -3.12 2.28
C GLU A 110 16.61 -3.50 0.96
N ARG A 111 16.02 -4.40 0.17
CA ARG A 111 16.53 -4.72 -1.19
C ARG A 111 15.68 -4.03 -2.26
N PRO A 112 16.12 -2.89 -2.82
CA PRO A 112 15.44 -2.29 -3.96
C PRO A 112 15.44 -3.28 -5.14
N ALA A 113 14.26 -3.55 -5.71
CA ALA A 113 14.05 -4.53 -6.77
C ALA A 113 14.76 -4.19 -8.11
N ALA A 114 15.26 -2.96 -8.27
CA ALA A 114 16.21 -2.56 -9.31
C ALA A 114 16.80 -1.20 -8.94
N PRO A 115 18.11 -0.94 -9.14
CA PRO A 115 18.65 0.40 -9.01
C PRO A 115 18.06 1.29 -10.12
N LEU A 116 17.28 2.29 -9.72
CA LEU A 116 16.91 3.39 -10.61
C LEU A 116 18.19 4.18 -10.93
N VAL A 117 18.79 3.93 -12.09
CA VAL A 117 19.95 4.70 -12.55
C VAL A 117 19.46 6.03 -13.08
N ALA A 118 19.45 7.05 -12.23
CA ALA A 118 19.27 8.43 -12.65
C ALA A 118 20.60 8.96 -13.22
N ASP A 119 20.88 8.67 -14.49
CA ASP A 119 21.93 9.38 -15.23
C ASP A 119 21.38 10.78 -15.51
N GLY A 120 21.98 11.83 -14.92
CA GLY A 120 21.45 13.20 -14.81
C GLY A 120 21.23 13.97 -16.12
N LYS A 121 20.98 13.30 -17.24
CA LYS A 121 20.72 13.84 -18.58
C LYS A 121 19.49 13.17 -19.21
N GLY A 122 18.30 13.69 -18.93
CA GLY A 122 17.07 13.33 -19.64
C GLY A 122 16.26 12.16 -19.06
N GLN A 123 15.10 11.91 -19.68
CA GLN A 123 13.99 11.04 -19.29
C GLN A 123 14.45 9.77 -18.54
N ILE A 124 13.86 9.50 -17.35
CA ILE A 124 14.17 8.38 -16.46
C ILE A 124 14.11 7.06 -17.25
N ARG A 125 15.24 6.66 -17.84
CA ARG A 125 15.38 5.42 -18.60
C ARG A 125 15.30 4.28 -17.59
N GLY A 126 14.29 3.43 -17.74
CA GLY A 126 14.03 2.33 -16.81
C GLY A 126 12.90 2.58 -15.81
N LEU A 127 12.19 3.72 -15.84
CA LEU A 127 10.98 3.90 -15.02
C LEU A 127 9.92 2.84 -15.35
N TYR A 128 9.61 2.65 -16.64
CA TYR A 128 8.67 1.60 -17.06
C TYR A 128 9.18 0.22 -16.70
N THR A 129 10.48 -0.06 -16.89
CA THR A 129 11.08 -1.34 -16.51
C THR A 129 11.05 -1.57 -14.99
N ALA A 130 11.23 -0.53 -14.18
CA ALA A 130 11.13 -0.59 -12.73
C ALA A 130 9.68 -0.75 -12.27
N LEU A 131 8.73 -0.09 -12.95
CA LEU A 131 7.29 -0.23 -12.70
C LEU A 131 6.79 -1.63 -13.06
N PHE A 132 7.08 -2.11 -14.27
CA PHE A 132 6.73 -3.47 -14.71
C PHE A 132 7.51 -4.53 -13.94
N GLY A 133 8.77 -4.25 -13.57
CA GLY A 133 9.56 -5.13 -12.72
C GLY A 133 8.92 -5.29 -11.35
N ARG A 134 8.56 -4.17 -10.69
CA ARG A 134 7.86 -4.17 -9.40
C ARG A 134 6.46 -4.77 -9.49
N LEU A 135 5.81 -4.64 -10.64
CA LEU A 135 4.59 -5.39 -10.95
C LEU A 135 4.93 -6.90 -11.00
N LEU A 136 5.92 -7.34 -11.73
CA LEU A 136 6.16 -8.80 -11.82
C LEU A 136 6.79 -9.42 -10.55
N VAL A 137 7.26 -8.63 -9.57
CA VAL A 137 7.85 -9.12 -8.30
C VAL A 137 7.03 -10.26 -7.64
N PRO A 138 5.75 -10.10 -7.29
CA PRO A 138 4.95 -11.16 -6.66
C PRO A 138 5.00 -12.52 -7.38
N PHE A 139 5.07 -12.51 -8.70
CA PHE A 139 5.05 -13.73 -9.53
C PHE A 139 6.44 -14.28 -9.84
N THR A 140 7.47 -13.43 -9.71
CA THR A 140 8.87 -13.78 -9.98
C THR A 140 9.65 -14.08 -8.70
N LEU A 141 9.02 -13.93 -7.53
CA LEU A 141 9.52 -14.42 -6.26
C LEU A 141 9.47 -15.96 -6.27
N SER A 142 10.49 -16.58 -6.85
CA SER A 142 10.75 -18.02 -6.77
C SER A 142 11.80 -18.33 -5.69
N GLU A 143 11.73 -19.54 -5.16
CA GLU A 143 12.63 -20.20 -4.19
C GLU A 143 14.13 -20.20 -4.60
N THR A 144 14.46 -19.68 -5.78
CA THR A 144 15.80 -19.64 -6.38
C THR A 144 16.73 -18.56 -5.82
N THR A 145 16.38 -17.87 -4.73
CA THR A 145 17.31 -16.96 -4.03
C THR A 145 17.95 -17.59 -2.78
N ASP A 146 17.95 -18.93 -2.66
CA ASP A 146 18.65 -19.67 -1.61
C ASP A 146 19.87 -20.48 -2.10
N THR A 147 20.22 -20.41 -3.40
CA THR A 147 21.40 -21.10 -3.97
C THR A 147 22.61 -20.18 -4.17
N ASN A 148 22.88 -19.29 -3.22
CA ASN A 148 24.17 -18.60 -3.16
C ASN A 148 24.60 -18.34 -1.71
N ARG A 149 24.61 -19.41 -0.91
CA ARG A 149 25.36 -19.49 0.34
C ARG A 149 26.46 -20.51 0.19
#